data_AF-A0A925TXW7-F1
#
_entry.id   AF-A0A925TXW7-F1
#
_cell.length_a   1.000
_cell.length_b   1.000
_cell.length_c   1.000
_cell.angle_alpha   90.00
_cell.angle_beta   90.00
_cell.angle_gamma   90.00
#
_symmetry.space_group_name_H-M   'P 1'
#
loop_
_entity.id
_entity.type
_entity.pdbx_description
1 polymer ?
#
loop_
_entity_poly.entity_id
_entity_poly.type
_entity_poly.pdbx_seq_one_letter_code
_entity_poly.pdbx_strand_id
1 'polypeptide(L)'
;MRHFIKNTIFSFLILFSISEVFAQTVTLSGNITGYRPLKNDTIYILEGFVYVKDGGYIDIEKGTLIKGDKATKGSLIITRDGIITASGTA
;
A
#
# COMPACT_ATOMS: atom_id res chain seq x y z
N MET A 1 39.76 -7.32 -40.16
CA MET A 1 38.65 -7.70 -39.26
C MET A 1 38.59 -6.82 -37.99
N ARG A 2 38.66 -5.49 -38.12
CA ARG A 2 38.55 -4.53 -36.98
C ARG A 2 37.46 -3.47 -37.19
N HIS A 3 36.54 -3.70 -38.12
CA HIS A 3 35.46 -2.76 -38.46
C HIS A 3 34.08 -3.15 -37.90
N PHE A 4 33.95 -4.32 -37.25
CA PHE A 4 32.65 -4.89 -36.85
C PHE A 4 32.33 -4.82 -35.33
N ILE A 5 33.20 -4.25 -34.49
CA ILE A 5 33.02 -4.27 -33.02
C ILE A 5 32.48 -2.93 -32.47
N LYS A 6 32.43 -1.86 -33.27
CA LYS A 6 31.95 -0.54 -32.81
C LYS A 6 30.43 -0.33 -32.94
N ASN A 7 29.70 -1.21 -33.61
CA ASN A 7 28.25 -1.05 -33.85
C ASN A 7 27.34 -2.03 -33.09
N THR A 8 27.91 -2.82 -32.16
CA THR A 8 27.13 -3.68 -31.25
C THR A 8 27.01 -3.06 -29.85
N ILE A 9 27.68 -1.93 -29.60
CA ILE A 9 27.59 -1.19 -28.32
C ILE A 9 26.61 0.01 -28.43
N PHE A 10 26.04 0.27 -29.62
CA PHE A 10 25.21 1.46 -29.89
C PHE A 10 23.76 1.14 -30.34
N SER A 11 23.28 -0.10 -30.13
CA SER A 11 21.89 -0.50 -30.37
C SER A 11 21.25 -1.16 -29.14
N PHE A 12 21.66 -0.75 -27.94
CA PHE A 12 20.96 -1.08 -26.69
C PHE A 12 20.39 0.20 -26.09
N LEU A 13 19.60 0.92 -26.88
CA LEU A 13 18.68 1.92 -26.35
C LEU A 13 17.34 1.20 -26.12
N ILE A 14 16.87 1.30 -24.87
CA ILE A 14 15.49 1.05 -24.41
C ILE A 14 15.10 -0.42 -24.23
N LEU A 15 15.51 -1.00 -23.09
CA LEU A 15 14.76 -2.09 -22.44
C LEU A 15 15.01 -2.15 -20.92
N PHE A 16 15.41 -1.04 -20.29
CA PHE A 16 15.06 -0.86 -18.88
C PHE A 16 13.60 -0.43 -18.90
N SER A 17 12.72 -1.42 -18.88
CA SER A 17 11.28 -1.27 -18.78
C SER A 17 10.99 -0.15 -17.81
N ILE A 18 10.30 0.90 -18.27
CA ILE A 18 9.68 1.84 -17.36
C ILE A 18 8.69 0.99 -16.57
N SER A 19 9.05 0.61 -15.35
CA SER A 19 8.11 -0.03 -14.43
C SER A 19 7.11 1.05 -14.06
N GLU A 20 5.89 0.94 -14.55
CA GLU A 20 4.81 1.80 -14.12
C GLU A 20 4.69 1.66 -12.59
N VAL A 21 5.06 2.72 -11.87
CA VAL A 21 4.92 2.77 -10.42
C VAL A 21 3.45 3.06 -10.13
N PHE A 22 2.63 2.01 -10.14
CA PHE A 22 1.30 2.08 -9.56
C PHE A 22 1.42 1.99 -8.04
N ALA A 23 0.64 2.80 -7.33
CA ALA A 23 0.51 2.65 -5.88
C ALA A 23 -0.02 1.24 -5.58
N GLN A 24 0.66 0.51 -4.69
CA GLN A 24 0.22 -0.82 -4.28
C GLN A 24 -1.19 -0.72 -3.69
N THR A 25 -2.11 -1.63 -4.06
CA THR A 25 -3.44 -1.67 -3.44
C THR A 25 -3.58 -2.93 -2.60
N VAL A 26 -4.00 -2.77 -1.34
CA VAL A 26 -4.20 -3.87 -0.38
C VAL A 26 -5.60 -3.82 0.19
N THR A 27 -6.34 -4.92 0.08
CA THR A 27 -7.65 -5.05 0.73
C THR A 27 -7.50 -5.51 2.18
N LEU A 28 -8.19 -4.84 3.09
CA LEU A 28 -8.32 -5.20 4.50
C LEU A 28 -9.77 -5.65 4.75
N SER A 29 -9.93 -6.78 5.43
CA SER A 29 -11.23 -7.33 5.84
C SER A 29 -11.12 -8.03 7.19
N GLY A 30 -12.24 -8.20 7.89
CA GLY A 30 -12.30 -8.98 9.12
C GLY A 30 -11.67 -8.29 10.34
N ASN A 31 -10.83 -9.01 11.09
CA ASN A 31 -10.27 -8.53 12.36
C ASN A 31 -8.76 -8.30 12.23
N ILE A 32 -8.28 -7.20 12.79
CA ILE A 32 -6.86 -6.90 13.01
C ILE A 32 -6.59 -7.12 14.50
N THR A 33 -5.74 -8.12 14.76
CA THR A 33 -5.16 -8.42 16.07
C THR A 33 -3.65 -8.36 15.91
N GLY A 34 -2.94 -7.73 16.84
CA GLY A 34 -1.51 -7.46 16.71
C GLY A 34 -1.17 -6.19 15.92
N TYR A 35 0.12 -5.98 15.70
CA TYR A 35 0.66 -4.80 15.05
C TYR A 35 0.49 -4.84 13.53
N ARG A 36 -0.02 -3.76 12.95
CA ARG A 36 -0.15 -3.58 11.50
C ARG A 36 0.23 -2.14 11.09
N PRO A 37 1.41 -1.92 10.49
CA PRO A 37 1.73 -0.64 9.90
C PRO A 37 0.98 -0.46 8.57
N LEU A 38 0.41 0.72 8.36
CA LEU A 38 -0.16 1.13 7.08
C LEU A 38 0.75 2.20 6.47
N LYS A 39 1.29 1.88 5.29
CA LYS A 39 2.35 2.65 4.61
C LYS A 39 1.77 3.64 3.61
N ASN A 40 2.47 4.76 3.42
CA ASN A 40 2.00 5.83 2.52
C ASN A 40 2.20 5.55 1.01
N ASP A 41 2.94 4.50 0.67
CA ASP A 41 3.08 3.97 -0.69
C ASP A 41 1.95 3.01 -1.09
N THR A 42 1.03 2.73 -0.15
CA THR A 42 -0.03 1.73 -0.29
C THR A 42 -1.41 2.35 -0.13
N ILE A 43 -2.31 2.04 -1.06
CA ILE A 43 -3.74 2.31 -0.96
C ILE A 43 -4.40 1.13 -0.26
N TYR A 44 -5.01 1.37 0.89
CA TYR A 44 -5.76 0.36 1.62
C TYR A 44 -7.26 0.46 1.31
N ILE A 45 -7.87 -0.63 0.86
CA ILE A 45 -9.32 -0.74 0.66
C ILE A 45 -9.93 -1.52 1.82
N LEU A 46 -10.87 -0.93 2.54
CA LEU A 46 -11.63 -1.60 3.58
C LEU A 46 -12.81 -2.32 2.92
N GLU A 47 -12.80 -3.64 2.94
CA GLU A 47 -13.90 -4.49 2.48
C GLU A 47 -14.71 -4.96 3.68
N GLY A 48 -15.97 -4.52 3.74
CA GLY A 48 -16.85 -4.74 4.87
C GLY A 48 -16.39 -4.00 6.13
N PHE A 49 -16.67 -4.60 7.28
CA PHE A 49 -16.25 -4.05 8.56
C PHE A 49 -14.90 -4.62 8.97
N VAL A 50 -13.91 -3.74 9.03
CA VAL A 50 -12.55 -4.06 9.51
C VAL A 50 -12.46 -3.64 10.97
N TYR A 51 -12.34 -4.61 11.86
CA TYR A 51 -12.28 -4.37 13.31
C TYR A 51 -10.86 -4.41 13.83
N VAL A 52 -10.43 -3.37 14.53
CA VAL A 52 -9.25 -3.43 15.39
C VAL A 52 -9.71 -3.88 16.77
N LYS A 53 -9.37 -5.13 17.11
CA LYS A 53 -9.79 -5.79 18.35
C LYS A 53 -8.74 -5.67 19.44
N ASP A 54 -9.02 -6.24 20.60
CA ASP A 54 -8.07 -6.37 21.70
C ASP A 54 -6.69 -6.87 21.21
N GLY A 55 -5.63 -6.19 21.65
CA GLY A 55 -4.26 -6.39 21.19
C GLY A 55 -3.98 -5.94 19.75
N GLY A 56 -4.96 -5.42 19.03
CA GLY A 56 -4.83 -4.82 17.71
C GLY A 56 -4.21 -3.43 17.79
N TYR A 57 -3.15 -3.20 17.01
CA TYR A 57 -2.47 -1.91 16.94
C TYR A 57 -2.21 -1.54 15.49
N ILE A 58 -2.87 -0.49 15.00
CA ILE A 58 -2.61 0.07 13.67
C ILE A 58 -1.78 1.34 13.80
N ASP A 59 -0.72 1.42 13.02
CA ASP A 59 0.12 2.61 12.89
C ASP A 59 0.08 3.13 11.45
N ILE A 60 -0.58 4.28 11.25
CA ILE A 60 -0.88 4.86 9.94
C ILE A 60 0.13 5.97 9.67
N GLU A 61 1.00 5.73 8.70
CA GLU A 61 1.98 6.72 8.26
C GLU A 61 1.30 7.94 7.63
N LYS A 62 1.94 9.10 7.78
CA LYS A 62 1.52 10.34 7.13
C LYS A 62 1.36 10.15 5.62
N GLY A 63 0.24 10.60 5.07
CA GLY A 63 -0.08 10.50 3.65
C GLY A 63 -0.67 9.15 3.20
N THR A 64 -0.88 8.19 4.11
CA THR A 64 -1.52 6.90 3.78
C THR A 64 -2.97 7.09 3.31
N LEU A 65 -3.32 6.45 2.19
CA LEU A 65 -4.65 6.50 1.61
C LEU A 65 -5.47 5.28 2.01
N ILE A 66 -6.54 5.48 2.76
CA ILE A 66 -7.48 4.44 3.18
C ILE A 66 -8.85 4.77 2.61
N LYS A 67 -9.47 3.82 1.90
CA LYS A 67 -10.77 3.98 1.25
C LYS A 67 -11.71 2.87 1.70
N GLY A 68 -12.98 3.20 1.92
CA GLY A 68 -14.03 2.19 2.10
C GLY A 68 -14.52 1.68 0.74
N ASP A 69 -14.64 0.37 0.59
CA ASP A 69 -15.40 -0.18 -0.53
C ASP A 69 -16.89 0.17 -0.38
N LYS A 70 -17.47 0.71 -1.45
CA LYS A 70 -18.84 1.24 -1.42
C LYS A 70 -19.88 0.14 -1.28
N ALA A 71 -19.67 -1.01 -1.94
CA ALA A 71 -20.66 -2.09 -1.98
C ALA A 71 -20.82 -2.75 -0.59
N THR A 72 -19.69 -2.97 0.08
CA THR A 72 -19.63 -3.61 1.39
C THR A 72 -19.75 -2.63 2.56
N LYS A 73 -19.85 -1.32 2.28
CA LYS A 73 -19.86 -0.25 3.30
C LYS A 73 -18.59 -0.27 4.15
N GLY A 74 -17.45 -0.38 3.46
CA GLY A 74 -16.10 -0.42 4.01
C GLY A 74 -15.90 0.56 5.17
N SER A 75 -15.64 0.03 6.37
CA SER A 75 -15.51 0.81 7.60
C SER A 75 -14.37 0.28 8.46
N LEU A 76 -13.55 1.18 9.00
CA LEU A 76 -12.54 0.84 10.01
C LEU A 76 -13.13 1.13 11.39
N ILE A 77 -13.24 0.10 12.23
CA ILE A 77 -13.90 0.17 13.52
C ILE A 77 -12.88 -0.19 14.59
N ILE A 78 -12.58 0.76 15.48
CA ILE A 78 -11.71 0.53 16.63
C ILE A 78 -12.59 0.13 17.81
N THR A 79 -12.45 -1.10 18.28
CA THR A 79 -13.17 -1.57 19.47
C THR A 79 -12.37 -1.29 20.75
N ARG A 80 -12.98 -1.56 21.92
CA ARG A 80 -12.29 -1.43 23.21
C ARG A 80 -10.98 -2.22 23.18
N ASP A 81 -9.93 -1.63 23.75
CA ASP A 81 -8.57 -2.17 23.82
C ASP A 81 -7.83 -2.25 22.46
N GLY A 82 -8.46 -1.84 21.36
CA GLY A 82 -7.79 -1.61 20.07
C GLY A 82 -7.13 -0.23 20.01
N ILE A 83 -5.98 -0.13 19.34
CA ILE A 83 -5.15 1.09 19.28
C ILE A 83 -4.99 1.55 17.83
N ILE A 84 -5.13 2.85 17.60
CA ILE A 84 -4.83 3.52 16.33
C ILE A 84 -3.88 4.71 16.58
N THR A 85 -2.77 4.75 15.84
CA THR A 85 -1.94 5.96 15.69
C THR A 85 -2.03 6.44 14.25
N ALA A 86 -2.38 7.71 14.06
CA ALA A 86 -2.46 8.33 12.74
C ALA A 86 -1.97 9.78 12.81
N SER A 87 -0.92 10.09 12.07
CA SER A 87 -0.31 11.42 12.05
C SER A 87 -0.39 12.01 10.64
N GLY A 88 -1.57 12.54 10.28
CA GLY A 88 -1.78 13.23 9.01
C GLY A 88 -1.00 14.55 8.92
N THR A 89 -0.92 15.09 7.71
CA THR A 89 -0.38 16.44 7.43
C THR A 89 -1.46 17.26 6.71
N ALA A 90 -1.56 18.55 7.02
CA ALA A 90 -2.51 19.50 6.41
C ALA A 90 -2.09 19.92 5.00
#